data_AF-A0A9E9LXV2-F1
#
_entry.id   AF-A0A9E9LXV2-F1
#
_cell.length_a   1.000
_cell.length_b   1.000
_cell.length_c   1.000
_cell.angle_alpha   90.00
_cell.angle_beta   90.00
_cell.angle_gamma   90.00
#
_symmetry.space_group_name_H-M   'P 1'
#
loop_
_entity.id
_entity.type
_entity.pdbx_description
1 polymer ?
#
loop_
_entity_poly.entity_id
_entity_poly.type
_entity_poly.pdbx_seq_one_letter_code
_entity_poly.pdbx_strand_id
1 'polypeptide(L)' 'MIPRKILEDTGIEIPDDAGRFFTQDSIIVFVVPFVDEYGDSIVFREIEIEAELTDKQIESLKTANCYGDTGWTLT' A
#
# COMPACT_ATOMS: atom_id res chain seq x y z
N MET A 1 -7.36 9.96 2.11
CA MET A 1 -7.23 8.84 3.07
C MET A 1 -8.22 7.78 2.65
N ILE A 2 -7.76 6.55 2.49
CA ILE A 2 -8.54 5.39 2.06
C ILE A 2 -8.62 4.41 3.23
N PRO A 3 -9.81 4.01 3.70
CA PRO A 3 -9.94 2.98 4.72
C PRO A 3 -9.29 1.68 4.27
N ARG A 4 -8.46 1.07 5.13
CA ARG A 4 -7.80 -0.22 4.84
C ARG A 4 -8.78 -1.29 4.33
N LYS A 5 -9.97 -1.30 4.92
CA LYS A 5 -11.07 -2.21 4.57
C LYS A 5 -11.44 -2.19 3.07
N ILE A 6 -11.34 -1.04 2.39
CA ILE A 6 -11.65 -0.95 0.95
C ILE A 6 -10.73 -1.86 0.14
N LEU A 7 -9.43 -1.88 0.48
CA LEU A 7 -8.45 -2.74 -0.18
C LEU A 7 -8.66 -4.22 0.22
N GLU A 8 -8.99 -4.50 1.48
CA GLU A 8 -9.29 -5.86 1.94
C GLU A 8 -10.50 -6.45 1.20
N ASP A 9 -11.54 -5.64 0.97
CA ASP A 9 -12.73 -6.04 0.19
C ASP A 9 -12.40 -6.35 -1.28
N THR A 10 -11.30 -5.82 -1.83
CA THR A 10 -10.80 -6.21 -3.16
C THR A 10 -10.04 -7.54 -3.17
N GLY A 11 -9.70 -8.08 -1.99
CA GLY A 11 -8.87 -9.28 -1.84
C GLY A 11 -7.37 -9.03 -2.04
N ILE A 12 -6.91 -7.80 -1.85
CA ILE A 12 -5.47 -7.48 -1.82
C ILE A 12 -4.95 -7.74 -0.41
N GLU A 13 -3.82 -8.46 -0.31
CA GLU A 13 -3.11 -8.61 0.96
C GLU A 13 -2.35 -7.31 1.27
N ILE A 14 -2.74 -6.65 2.36
CA ILE A 14 -2.15 -5.38 2.78
C ILE A 14 -1.17 -5.67 3.93
N PRO A 15 0.09 -5.22 3.86
CA PRO A 15 1.03 -5.34 4.97
C PRO A 15 0.48 -4.65 6.23
N ASP A 16 0.56 -5.28 7.41
CA ASP A 16 0.03 -4.75 8.68
C ASP A 16 0.46 -3.30 8.93
N ASP A 17 1.73 -3.00 8.73
CA ASP A 17 2.31 -1.67 8.96
C ASP A 17 2.20 -0.71 7.77
N ALA A 18 1.48 -1.05 6.69
CA ALA A 18 1.34 -0.15 5.54
C ALA A 18 0.66 1.17 5.93
N GLY A 19 1.39 2.28 5.78
CA GLY A 19 0.87 3.62 6.05
C GLY A 19 0.32 4.30 4.80
N ARG A 20 0.87 3.95 3.63
CA ARG A 20 0.49 4.53 2.33
C ARG A 20 0.56 3.49 1.24
N PHE A 21 -0.13 3.74 0.14
CA PHE A 21 0.03 2.96 -1.09
C PHE A 21 -0.18 3.83 -2.32
N PHE A 22 0.34 3.39 -3.45
CA PHE A 22 0.00 3.91 -4.77
C PHE A 22 -0.10 2.75 -5.75
N THR A 23 -0.64 3.01 -6.93
CA THR A 23 -0.72 2.01 -7.99
C THR A 23 0.01 2.52 -9.22
N GLN A 24 0.77 1.65 -9.88
CA GLN A 24 1.45 1.95 -11.12
C GLN A 24 1.19 0.78 -12.07
N ASP A 25 0.51 1.06 -13.18
CA ASP A 25 0.07 0.03 -14.12
C ASP A 25 -0.72 -1.09 -13.40
N SER A 26 -0.23 -2.32 -13.45
CA SER A 26 -0.83 -3.48 -12.77
C SER A 26 -0.15 -3.82 -11.45
N ILE A 27 0.53 -2.86 -10.82
CA ILE A 27 1.24 -3.04 -9.56
C ILE A 27 0.65 -2.11 -8.51
N ILE A 28 0.45 -2.64 -7.31
CA ILE A 28 0.23 -1.84 -6.11
C ILE A 28 1.53 -1.81 -5.30
N VAL A 29 1.91 -0.62 -4.85
CA VAL A 29 3.10 -0.41 -4.03
C VAL A 29 2.65 0.10 -2.67
N PHE A 30 2.96 -0.65 -1.62
CA PHE A 30 2.72 -0.27 -0.23
C PHE A 30 3.99 0.32 0.37
N VAL A 31 3.86 1.47 1.00
CA VAL A 31 4.94 2.10 1.76
C VAL A 31 4.75 1.77 3.24
N VAL A 32 5.69 1.00 3.77
CA VAL A 32 5.70 0.54 5.16
C VAL A 32 6.86 1.24 5.89
N PRO A 33 6.59 1.96 7.00
CA PRO A 33 7.64 2.47 7.85
C PRO A 33 8.31 1.30 8.58
N PHE A 34 9.60 1.13 8.36
CA PHE A 34 10.42 0.14 9.02
C PHE A 34 11.38 0.84 9.98
N VAL A 35 11.40 0.38 11.23
CA VAL A 35 12.32 0.88 12.25
C VAL A 35 13.42 -0.16 12.45
N ASP A 36 14.65 0.21 12.13
CA ASP A 36 15.83 -0.63 12.34
C ASP A 36 16.62 -0.07 13.53
N GLU A 37 16.85 -0.91 14.54
CA GLU A 37 17.68 -0.56 15.69
C GLU A 37 19.11 -1.04 15.44
N TYR A 38 20.04 -0.09 15.31
CA TYR A 38 21.46 -0.38 15.08
C TYR A 38 22.28 0.17 16.26
N GLY A 39 22.52 -0.68 17.27
CA GLY A 39 23.17 -0.27 18.51
C GLY A 39 22.30 0.70 19.33
N ASP A 40 22.84 1.87 19.67
CA ASP A 40 22.11 2.96 20.37
C ASP A 40 21.36 3.91 19.41
N SER A 41 21.32 3.61 18.10
CA SER A 41 20.69 4.47 17.09
C SER A 41 19.43 3.82 16.51
N ILE A 42 18.34 4.61 16.47
CA ILE A 42 17.09 4.26 15.80
C ILE A 42 17.11 4.84 14.39
N VAL A 43 16.97 3.99 13.37
CA VAL A 43 16.89 4.42 11.97
C VAL A 43 15.48 4.18 11.45
N PHE A 44 14.81 5.24 11.03
CA PHE A 44 13.53 5.15 10.34
C PHE A 44 13.78 5.04 8.83
N ARG A 45 13.24 4.00 8.21
CA ARG A 45 13.28 3.80 6.77
C ARG A 45 11.86 3.52 6.27
N GLU A 46 11.64 3.78 5.00
CA GLU A 46 10.43 3.34 4.32
C GLU A 46 10.83 2.19 3.40
N ILE A 47 10.11 1.08 3.49
CA ILE A 47 10.24 -0.04 2.56
C ILE A 47 9.02 -0.05 1.64
N GLU A 48 9.28 -0.34 0.38
CA GLU A 48 8.25 -0.50 -0.64
C GLU A 48 7.97 -1.99 -0.82
N ILE A 49 6.72 -2.39 -0.65
CA ILE A 49 6.24 -3.75 -0.88
C ILE A 49 5.33 -3.70 -2.09
N GLU A 50 5.80 -4.30 -3.18
CA GLU A 50 5.08 -4.35 -4.44
C GLU A 50 4.28 -5.65 -4.54
N ALA A 51 3.07 -5.57 -5.06
CA ALA A 51 2.25 -6.72 -5.40
C ALA A 51 1.60 -6.55 -6.77
N GLU A 52 1.55 -7.62 -7.55
CA GLU A 52 0.82 -7.63 -8.81
C GLU A 52 -0.68 -7.65 -8.55
N LEU A 53 -1.39 -6.77 -9.27
CA LEU A 53 -2.84 -6.68 -9.26
C LEU A 53 -3.41 -7.50 -10.42
N THR A 54 -4.42 -8.29 -10.11
CA THR A 54 -5.28 -8.90 -11.12
C THR A 54 -6.22 -7.87 -11.74
N ASP A 55 -6.70 -8.12 -12.97
CA ASP A 55 -7.66 -7.23 -13.63
C ASP A 55 -8.88 -6.90 -12.76
N LYS A 56 -9.37 -7.90 -12.01
CA LYS A 56 -10.50 -7.74 -11.08
C LYS A 56 -10.18 -6.78 -9.93
N GLN A 57 -8.95 -6.84 -9.39
CA GLN A 57 -8.52 -5.92 -8.32
C GLN A 57 -8.34 -4.51 -8.88
N ILE A 58 -7.76 -4.37 -10.07
CA ILE A 58 -7.63 -3.09 -10.78
C ILE A 58 -9.01 -2.44 -10.99
N GLU A 59 -9.99 -3.19 -11.49
CA GLU A 59 -11.35 -2.69 -11.67
C GLU A 59 -12.02 -2.30 -10.35
N SER A 60 -11.79 -3.08 -9.29
CA SER A 60 -12.32 -2.78 -7.95
C SER A 60 -11.71 -1.49 -7.38
N LEU A 61 -10.41 -1.29 -7.53
CA LEU A 61 -9.71 -0.07 -7.11
C LEU A 61 -10.16 1.16 -7.92
N LYS A 62 -10.34 1.02 -9.24
CA LYS A 62 -10.89 2.07 -10.10
C LYS A 62 -12.31 2.45 -9.68
N THR A 63 -13.15 1.46 -9.38
CA THR A 63 -14.52 1.67 -8.90
C THR A 63 -14.54 2.37 -7.54
N ALA A 64 -13.61 2.04 -6.66
CA ALA A 64 -13.42 2.69 -5.37
C ALA A 64 -12.72 4.07 -5.47
N ASN A 65 -12.34 4.52 -6.68
CA ASN A 65 -11.57 5.73 -6.92
C ASN A 65 -10.22 5.78 -6.15
N CYS A 66 -9.59 4.61 -6.01
CA CYS A 66 -8.35 4.35 -5.28
C CYS A 66 -7.25 3.82 -6.22
N TYR A 67 -7.28 4.24 -7.50
CA TYR A 67 -6.37 3.79 -8.54
C TYR A 67 -5.74 4.98 -9.27
N GLY A 68 -4.45 4.88 -9.58
CA GLY A 68 -3.57 5.96 -10.07
C GLY A 68 -2.23 6.08 -9.31
N ASP A 69 -1.41 7.03 -9.73
CA ASP A 69 -0.04 7.26 -9.23
C ASP A 69 0.04 8.15 -7.96
N THR A 70 -1.06 8.83 -7.61
CA THR A 70 -1.11 9.68 -6.42
C THR A 70 -1.18 8.87 -5.14
N GLY A 71 -0.05 8.72 -4.43
CA GLY A 71 0.03 7.96 -3.18
C GLY A 71 -1.00 8.32 -2.12
N TRP A 72 -1.92 7.39 -1.87
CA TRP A 72 -2.96 7.46 -0.85
C TRP A 72 -2.45 7.06 0.52
N THR A 73 -2.95 7.73 1.54
CA THR A 73 -2.74 7.36 2.94
C THR A 73 -3.82 6.37 3.39
N LEU A 74 -3.41 5.31 4.08
CA LEU A 74 -4.31 4.33 4.68
C LEU A 74 -4.81 4.83 6.04
N THR A 75 -6.07 4.53 6.36
CA THR A 75 -6.69 4.82 7.66
C THR A 75 -7.47 3.62 8.19
#